data_AF-A0A4Q2ZFQ4-F1
#
_entry.id   AF-A0A4Q2ZFQ4-F1
#
_cell.length_a   1.000
_cell.length_b   1.000
_cell.length_c   1.000
_cell.angle_alpha   90.00
_cell.angle_beta   90.00
_cell.angle_gamma   90.00
#
_symmetry.space_group_name_H-M   'P 1'
#
loop_
_entity.id
_entity.type
_entity.pdbx_description
1 polymer ?
#
loop_
_entity_poly.entity_id
_entity_poly.type
_entity_poly.pdbx_seq_one_letter_code
_entity_poly.pdbx_strand_id
1 'polypeptide(L)' 'FRTMQSRNVPGLYFAGECVDIDGITGGFNFQAAWTTAHIAATDIASR' A
#
# COMPACT_ATOMS: atom_id res chain seq x y z
N PHE A 1 7.84 2.05 -2.84
CA PHE A 1 6.75 1.08 -2.60
C PHE A 1 7.27 -0.35 -2.78
N ARG A 2 8.02 -0.90 -1.81
CA ARG A 2 8.51 -2.30 -1.88
C ARG A 2 7.74 -3.25 -0.96
N THR A 3 7.42 -2.81 0.25
CA THR A 3 6.79 -3.66 1.28
C THR A 3 5.55 -3.03 1.90
N MET A 4 5.34 -1.73 1.70
CA MET A 4 4.32 -0.92 2.39
C MET A 4 4.43 -0.89 3.93
N GLN A 5 5.51 -1.43 4.51
CA GLN A 5 5.80 -1.32 5.93
C GLN A 5 6.28 0.09 6.29
N SER A 6 5.84 0.60 7.44
CA SER A 6 6.36 1.82 8.05
C SER A 6 7.86 1.71 8.31
N ARG A 7 8.58 2.79 8.04
CA ARG A 7 10.01 2.91 8.32
C ARG A 7 10.30 3.17 9.79
N ASN A 8 9.33 3.70 10.54
CA ASN A 8 9.49 4.15 11.92
C ASN A 8 8.95 3.12 12.92
N VAL A 9 7.94 2.34 12.52
CA VAL A 9 7.28 1.37 13.39
C VAL A 9 7.29 0.00 12.71
N PRO A 10 8.19 -0.91 13.11
CA PRO A 10 8.22 -2.26 12.57
C PRO A 10 6.90 -3.00 12.82
N GLY A 11 6.33 -3.53 11.75
CA GLY A 11 5.10 -4.34 11.77
C GLY A 11 3.83 -3.54 11.46
N LEU A 12 3.95 -2.22 11.37
CA LEU A 12 2.86 -1.35 10.91
C LEU A 12 2.92 -1.18 9.39
N TYR A 13 1.77 -1.32 8.71
CA TYR A 13 1.65 -1.22 7.26
C TYR A 13 0.54 -0.24 6.88
N PHE A 14 0.69 0.41 5.73
CA PHE A 14 -0.31 1.32 5.17
C PHE A 14 -0.59 0.97 3.71
N ALA A 15 -1.85 1.04 3.29
CA ALA A 15 -2.26 0.76 1.91
C ALA A 15 -3.57 1.50 1.59
N GLY A 16 -3.83 1.72 0.31
CA GLY A 16 -4.99 2.49 -0.13
C GLY A 16 -4.85 3.99 0.12
N GLU A 17 -6.00 4.64 0.19
CA GLU A 17 -6.16 6.11 0.22
C GLU A 17 -5.64 6.77 1.51
N CYS A 18 -5.26 5.98 2.53
CA CYS A 18 -4.59 6.52 3.71
C CYS A 18 -3.11 6.85 3.45
N VAL A 19 -2.55 6.40 2.34
CA VAL A 19 -1.21 6.77 1.86
C VAL A 19 -1.35 8.01 0.99
N ASP A 20 -0.38 8.93 1.06
CA ASP A 20 -0.33 10.14 0.24
C ASP A 20 -0.01 9.82 -1.23
N ILE A 21 -0.99 9.22 -1.90
CA ILE A 21 -1.02 8.87 -3.32
C ILE A 21 -2.41 9.27 -3.80
N ASP A 22 -2.46 10.08 -4.86
CA ASP A 22 -3.71 10.44 -5.52
C ASP A 22 -3.58 10.22 -7.04
N GLY A 23 -4.71 9.90 -7.65
CA GLY A 23 -4.84 9.69 -9.09
C GLY A 23 -6.03 10.45 -9.64
N ILE A 24 -5.97 10.82 -10.91
CA ILE A 24 -7.15 11.38 -11.60
C ILE A 24 -8.33 10.40 -11.57
N THR A 25 -9.54 10.89 -11.77
CA THR A 25 -10.71 10.02 -11.95
C THR A 25 -10.53 9.07 -13.14
N GLY A 26 -11.14 7.89 -13.09
CA GLY A 26 -10.95 6.84 -14.10
C GLY A 26 -10.39 5.53 -13.57
N GLY A 27 -10.46 5.31 -12.24
CA GLY A 27 -10.07 4.04 -11.62
C GLY A 27 -8.62 3.98 -11.12
N PHE A 28 -7.83 5.05 -11.26
CA PHE A 28 -6.44 5.08 -10.81
C PHE A 28 -6.31 4.91 -9.28
N ASN A 29 -7.20 5.52 -8.49
CA ASN A 29 -7.22 5.33 -7.04
C ASN A 29 -7.56 3.89 -6.64
N PHE A 30 -8.44 3.21 -7.39
CA PHE A 30 -8.67 1.78 -7.18
C PHE A 30 -7.43 0.97 -7.51
N GLN A 31 -6.78 1.20 -8.65
CA GLN A 31 -5.55 0.52 -9.01
C GLN A 31 -4.46 0.72 -7.94
N ALA A 32 -4.30 1.94 -7.43
CA ALA A 32 -3.36 2.25 -6.35
C ALA A 32 -3.72 1.49 -5.05
N ALA A 33 -5.01 1.46 -4.67
CA ALA A 33 -5.48 0.74 -3.50
C ALA A 33 -5.20 -0.77 -3.59
N TRP A 34 -5.56 -1.42 -4.70
CA TRP A 34 -5.32 -2.86 -4.89
C TRP A 34 -3.84 -3.20 -4.94
N THR A 35 -3.05 -2.39 -5.66
CA THR A 35 -1.61 -2.62 -5.82
C THR A 35 -0.89 -2.49 -4.48
N THR A 36 -1.16 -1.43 -3.71
CA THR A 36 -0.54 -1.23 -2.40
C THR A 36 -0.96 -2.30 -1.39
N ALA A 37 -2.24 -2.70 -1.38
CA ALA A 37 -2.71 -3.80 -0.52
C ALA A 37 -2.03 -5.12 -0.87
N HIS A 38 -1.88 -5.46 -2.15
CA HIS A 38 -1.19 -6.67 -2.59
C HIS A 38 0.29 -6.69 -2.18
N ILE A 39 0.99 -5.57 -2.30
CA ILE A 39 2.40 -5.44 -1.88
C ILE A 39 2.52 -5.62 -0.35
N ALA A 40 1.65 -4.95 0.42
CA ALA A 40 1.63 -5.08 1.88
C ALA A 40 1.39 -6.53 2.31
N ALA A 41 0.35 -7.17 1.76
CA ALA A 41 -0.01 -8.55 2.09
C ALA A 41 1.07 -9.55 1.71
N THR A 42 1.73 -9.37 0.54
CA THR A 42 2.82 -10.24 0.11
C THR A 42 4.01 -10.17 1.05
N ASP A 43 4.41 -8.96 1.48
CA ASP A 43 5.50 -8.81 2.46
C ASP A 43 5.12 -9.40 3.82
N ILE A 44 3.89 -9.16 4.30
CA ILE A 44 3.37 -9.76 5.55
C ILE A 44 3.42 -11.29 5.49
N ALA A 45 3.02 -11.90 4.36
CA ALA A 45 2.99 -13.36 4.21
C ALA A 45 4.38 -13.99 4.06
N SER A 46 5.39 -13.23 3.64
CA SER A 46 6.77 -13.70 3.45
C SER A 46 7.64 -13.63 4.72
N ARG A 47 7.10 -13.11 5.82
CA ARG A 47 7.78 -12.95 7.11
C ARG A 47 7.41 -14.06 8.08
#